data_AF-A0A074W092-F1
#
_entry.id   AF-A0A074W092-F1
#
_cell.length_a   1.000
_cell.length_b   1.000
_cell.length_c   1.000
_cell.angle_alpha   90.00
_cell.angle_beta   90.00
_cell.angle_gamma   90.00
#
_symmetry.space_group_name_H-M   'P 1'
#
loop_
_entity.id
_entity.type
_entity.pdbx_description
1 polymer ?
#
loop_
_entity_poly.entity_id
_entity_poly.type
_entity_poly.pdbx_seq_one_letter_code
_entity_poly.pdbx_strand_id
1 'polypeptide(L)'
;PEPQQPRKQRAASYSAPPRHSAPPRDSAPPKPRQQPPTPKRATATDRDARAAGIPAGYNFKNWDPNEEPILLLGSVFDANSLGKWIYDWTVAFHGPSTAFAEMAGDLWLSLIHLAGKIKRAEESLPKIRHRDDRELIDDFLDSGERLWERFNKLLKICEKQMLKAAKRDRGNEGKLYMGNNSGREFVETIFGRDRELERTEKLTTGIRLWSLRFDANCEEVL
;
A
#
# COMPACT_ATOMS: atom_id res chain seq x y z
N PRO A 1 90.92 25.03 -29.09
CA PRO A 1 89.56 24.63 -28.63
C PRO A 1 88.71 25.87 -28.33
N GLU A 2 88.10 26.42 -29.38
CA GLU A 2 86.73 26.96 -29.44
C GLU A 2 86.54 27.47 -30.88
N PRO A 3 85.46 27.07 -31.57
CA PRO A 3 84.95 27.92 -32.62
C PRO A 3 83.47 28.26 -32.41
N GLN A 4 83.22 29.55 -32.64
CA GLN A 4 81.96 30.27 -32.72
C GLN A 4 80.92 29.55 -33.58
N GLN A 5 79.67 29.50 -33.09
CA GLN A 5 78.51 29.16 -33.90
C GLN A 5 78.06 30.36 -34.75
N PRO A 6 77.72 30.15 -36.04
CA PRO A 6 76.82 31.04 -36.74
C PRO A 6 75.42 30.43 -36.90
N ARG A 7 74.46 31.27 -36.50
CA ARG A 7 73.02 31.27 -36.74
C ARG A 7 72.64 30.90 -38.18
N LYS A 8 71.54 30.15 -38.38
CA LYS A 8 70.64 30.28 -39.55
C LYS A 8 69.27 29.66 -39.28
N GLN A 9 68.23 30.47 -39.54
CA GLN A 9 66.80 30.17 -39.48
C GLN A 9 66.29 29.60 -40.82
N ARG A 10 65.02 29.14 -40.78
CA ARG A 10 64.05 28.88 -41.89
C ARG A 10 64.19 27.52 -42.60
N ALA A 11 63.14 26.77 -42.98
CA ALA A 11 61.70 27.05 -43.07
C ALA A 11 60.85 25.74 -43.06
N ALA A 12 59.60 25.88 -42.62
CA ALA A 12 58.34 25.43 -43.22
C ALA A 12 58.12 23.97 -43.70
N SER A 13 57.26 23.29 -42.93
CA SER A 13 56.04 22.54 -43.34
C SER A 13 56.06 21.62 -44.57
N TYR A 14 55.98 20.31 -44.30
CA TYR A 14 55.31 19.34 -45.17
C TYR A 14 54.25 18.57 -44.40
N SER A 15 53.05 18.55 -44.98
CA SER A 15 51.80 18.00 -44.49
C SER A 15 51.81 16.47 -44.42
N ALA A 16 51.23 15.91 -43.36
CA ALA A 16 50.86 14.50 -43.27
C ALA A 16 49.32 14.38 -43.10
N PRO A 17 48.67 13.35 -43.70
CA PRO A 17 47.22 13.27 -43.83
C PRO A 17 46.49 12.90 -42.52
N PRO A 18 45.21 13.29 -42.34
CA PRO A 18 44.48 13.11 -41.09
C PRO A 18 44.07 11.65 -40.86
N ARG A 19 44.28 11.16 -39.63
CA ARG A 19 43.74 9.89 -39.13
C ARG A 19 42.23 10.00 -38.97
N HIS A 20 41.49 9.10 -39.61
CA HIS A 20 40.05 8.94 -39.42
C HIS A 20 39.73 8.53 -37.97
N SER A 21 38.88 9.32 -37.33
CA SER A 21 38.33 9.11 -35.99
C SER A 21 37.37 7.92 -35.96
N ALA A 22 37.51 7.03 -34.97
CA ALA A 22 36.55 5.97 -34.68
C ALA A 22 35.21 6.56 -34.15
N PRO A 23 34.06 5.90 -34.36
CA PRO A 23 32.77 6.38 -33.90
C PRO A 23 32.61 6.25 -32.36
N PRO A 24 31.79 7.11 -31.72
CA PRO A 24 31.56 7.06 -30.28
C PRO A 24 30.83 5.78 -29.86
N ARG A 25 31.26 5.16 -28.76
CA ARG A 25 30.55 4.05 -28.12
C ARG A 25 29.24 4.56 -27.54
N ASP A 26 28.13 3.97 -27.97
CA ASP A 26 26.83 4.10 -27.31
C ASP A 26 26.94 3.70 -25.84
N SER A 27 26.65 4.64 -24.95
CA SER A 27 26.52 4.41 -23.52
C SER A 27 25.30 3.54 -23.25
N ALA A 28 25.52 2.36 -22.69
CA ALA A 28 24.46 1.45 -22.25
C ALA A 28 23.52 2.15 -21.24
N PRO A 29 22.20 1.86 -21.27
CA PRO A 29 21.26 2.43 -20.32
C PRO A 29 21.60 2.02 -18.88
N PRO A 30 21.39 2.92 -17.89
CA PRO A 30 21.65 2.61 -16.49
C PRO A 30 20.77 1.44 -16.05
N LYS A 31 21.39 0.45 -15.39
CA LYS A 31 20.69 -0.68 -14.79
C LYS A 31 19.61 -0.17 -13.81
N PRO A 32 18.40 -0.74 -13.81
CA PRO A 32 17.39 -0.39 -12.83
C PRO A 32 17.94 -0.62 -11.42
N ARG A 33 17.81 0.43 -10.59
CA ARG A 33 18.19 0.41 -9.18
C ARG A 33 17.45 -0.76 -8.53
N GLN A 34 18.18 -1.76 -8.05
CA GLN A 34 17.58 -2.89 -7.35
C GLN A 34 16.77 -2.33 -6.18
N GLN A 35 15.45 -2.57 -6.18
CA GLN A 35 14.61 -2.22 -5.05
C GLN A 35 15.15 -2.96 -3.82
N PRO A 36 15.31 -2.28 -2.67
CA PRO A 36 15.71 -2.96 -1.45
C PRO A 36 14.73 -4.11 -1.16
N PRO A 37 15.21 -5.24 -0.63
CA PRO A 37 14.35 -6.37 -0.30
C PRO A 37 13.23 -5.88 0.64
N THR A 38 12.00 -6.32 0.39
CA THR A 38 10.87 -5.99 1.24
C THR A 38 11.19 -6.38 2.68
N PRO A 39 11.11 -5.44 3.65
CA PRO A 39 11.36 -5.77 5.04
C PRO A 39 10.40 -6.88 5.45
N LYS A 40 10.93 -7.91 6.13
CA LYS A 40 10.09 -8.98 6.66
C LYS A 40 9.12 -8.37 7.66
N ARG A 41 7.83 -8.68 7.50
CA ARG A 41 6.75 -8.28 8.41
C ARG A 41 7.17 -8.53 9.86
N ALA A 42 7.01 -7.54 10.72
CA ALA A 42 7.30 -7.70 12.14
C ALA A 42 6.23 -8.60 12.79
N THR A 43 6.65 -9.45 13.72
CA THR A 43 5.72 -10.30 14.47
C THR A 43 5.20 -9.53 15.68
N ALA A 44 3.88 -9.28 15.73
CA ALA A 44 3.25 -8.62 16.86
C ALA A 44 3.38 -9.43 18.16
N THR A 45 3.59 -8.73 19.28
CA THR A 45 3.70 -9.27 20.63
C THR A 45 2.52 -8.81 21.51
N ASP A 46 2.33 -9.44 22.67
CA ASP A 46 1.35 -8.98 23.67
C ASP A 46 1.61 -7.56 24.20
N ARG A 47 2.85 -7.06 24.09
CA ARG A 47 3.17 -5.67 24.42
C ARG A 47 2.59 -4.73 23.36
N ASP A 48 2.76 -5.06 22.09
CA ASP A 48 2.27 -4.24 20.98
C ASP A 48 0.75 -4.20 20.99
N ALA A 49 0.10 -5.34 21.20
CA ALA A 49 -1.34 -5.42 21.32
C ALA A 49 -1.89 -4.55 22.47
N ARG A 50 -1.22 -4.53 23.62
CA ARG A 50 -1.59 -3.65 24.74
C ARG A 50 -1.37 -2.17 24.43
N ALA A 51 -0.26 -1.83 23.77
CA ALA A 51 0.05 -0.46 23.38
C ALA A 51 -0.99 0.08 22.38
N ALA A 52 -1.47 -0.77 21.48
CA ALA A 52 -2.50 -0.46 20.49
C ALA A 52 -3.94 -0.60 21.03
N GLY A 53 -4.14 -0.83 22.33
CA GLY A 53 -5.48 -0.92 22.94
C GLY A 53 -6.31 -2.13 22.52
N ILE A 54 -5.67 -3.19 22.02
CA ILE A 54 -6.35 -4.40 21.55
C ILE A 54 -6.91 -5.18 22.76
N PRO A 55 -8.22 -5.53 22.78
CA PRO A 55 -8.80 -6.28 23.87
C PRO A 55 -8.18 -7.68 24.06
N ALA A 56 -8.13 -8.14 25.31
CA ALA A 56 -7.65 -9.47 25.64
C ALA A 56 -8.46 -10.57 24.91
N GLY A 57 -7.76 -11.62 24.46
CA GLY A 57 -8.35 -12.74 23.73
C GLY A 57 -8.41 -12.58 22.21
N TYR A 58 -7.98 -11.43 21.67
CA TYR A 58 -7.83 -11.24 20.23
C TYR A 58 -6.55 -11.92 19.71
N ASN A 59 -6.64 -12.53 18.52
CA ASN A 59 -5.53 -13.13 17.81
C ASN A 59 -4.89 -12.11 16.85
N PHE A 60 -3.66 -11.70 17.14
CA PHE A 60 -2.92 -10.70 16.38
C PHE A 60 -1.79 -11.27 15.50
N LYS A 61 -1.80 -12.58 15.19
CA LYS A 61 -0.80 -13.19 14.29
C LYS A 61 -0.84 -12.64 12.87
N ASN A 62 -1.99 -12.08 12.48
CA ASN A 62 -2.22 -11.50 11.17
C ASN A 62 -2.07 -9.98 11.18
N TRP A 63 -1.38 -9.37 12.16
CA TRP A 63 -1.16 -7.93 12.24
C TRP A 63 0.34 -7.61 12.29
N ASP A 64 0.79 -6.62 11.49
CA ASP A 64 2.11 -6.01 11.66
C ASP A 64 2.00 -4.92 12.74
N PRO A 65 2.78 -4.97 13.84
CA PRO A 65 2.66 -4.02 14.95
C PRO A 65 3.00 -2.57 14.59
N ASN A 66 3.58 -2.32 13.41
CA ASN A 66 3.84 -0.96 12.92
C ASN A 66 2.69 -0.40 12.06
N GLU A 67 1.63 -1.16 11.82
CA GLU A 67 0.48 -0.76 11.01
C GLU A 67 -0.76 -0.57 11.90
N GLU A 68 -1.71 0.23 11.44
CA GLU A 68 -2.96 0.47 12.17
C GLU A 68 -3.78 -0.83 12.32
N PRO A 69 -4.16 -1.24 13.54
CA PRO A 69 -4.88 -2.48 13.77
C PRO A 69 -6.34 -2.40 13.34
N ILE A 70 -6.79 -3.44 12.63
CA ILE A 70 -8.18 -3.62 12.20
C ILE A 70 -8.75 -4.85 12.88
N LEU A 71 -9.77 -4.66 13.71
CA LEU A 71 -10.38 -5.72 14.53
C LEU A 71 -11.57 -6.33 13.80
N LEU A 72 -11.51 -7.64 13.55
CA LEU A 72 -12.59 -8.42 12.94
C LEU A 72 -12.72 -9.77 13.65
N LEU A 73 -13.84 -10.00 14.34
CA LEU A 73 -14.21 -11.30 14.91
C LEU A 73 -13.14 -11.94 15.80
N GLY A 74 -12.55 -11.16 16.71
CA GLY A 74 -11.50 -11.64 17.60
C GLY A 74 -10.15 -11.87 16.91
N SER A 75 -9.99 -11.45 15.65
CA SER A 75 -8.70 -11.39 14.97
C SER A 75 -8.31 -9.94 14.70
N VAL A 76 -7.01 -9.68 14.65
CA VAL A 76 -6.42 -8.38 14.33
C VAL A 76 -5.69 -8.51 13.00
N PHE A 77 -5.93 -7.53 12.14
CA PHE A 77 -5.30 -7.40 10.83
C PHE A 77 -4.67 -6.02 10.70
N ASP A 78 -3.84 -5.84 9.68
CA ASP A 78 -3.57 -4.54 9.06
C ASP A 78 -4.26 -4.46 7.69
N ALA A 79 -4.19 -3.30 7.03
CA ALA A 79 -4.82 -3.07 5.73
C ALA A 79 -4.45 -4.14 4.69
N ASN A 80 -3.18 -4.53 4.64
CA ASN A 80 -2.67 -5.49 3.67
C ASN A 80 -3.18 -6.91 3.96
N SER A 81 -3.03 -7.37 5.19
CA SER A 81 -3.43 -8.72 5.61
C SER A 81 -4.95 -8.91 5.61
N LEU A 82 -5.73 -7.88 5.94
CA LEU A 82 -7.18 -7.92 5.80
C LEU A 82 -7.61 -7.94 4.32
N GLY A 83 -7.06 -7.04 3.49
CA GLY A 83 -7.38 -7.01 2.07
C GLY A 83 -7.05 -8.33 1.38
N LYS A 84 -5.91 -8.93 1.70
CA LYS A 84 -5.55 -10.28 1.24
C LYS A 84 -6.55 -11.33 1.71
N TRP A 85 -6.95 -11.30 2.99
CA TRP A 85 -7.94 -12.25 3.52
C TRP A 85 -9.28 -12.16 2.78
N ILE A 86 -9.76 -10.94 2.47
CA ILE A 86 -10.98 -10.70 1.68
C ILE A 86 -10.81 -11.25 0.26
N TYR A 87 -9.68 -10.97 -0.38
CA TYR A 87 -9.38 -11.45 -1.73
C TYR A 87 -9.32 -12.99 -1.79
N ASP A 88 -8.57 -13.62 -0.89
CA ASP A 88 -8.40 -15.07 -0.84
C ASP A 88 -9.75 -15.78 -0.68
N TRP A 89 -10.62 -15.30 0.21
CA TRP A 89 -11.98 -15.85 0.36
C TRP A 89 -12.82 -15.63 -0.89
N THR A 90 -12.77 -14.45 -1.50
CA THR A 90 -13.50 -14.16 -2.73
C THR A 90 -13.09 -15.10 -3.85
N VAL A 91 -11.78 -15.32 -4.03
CA VAL A 91 -11.24 -16.28 -5.01
C VAL A 91 -11.64 -17.71 -4.66
N ALA A 92 -11.61 -18.09 -3.39
CA ALA A 92 -12.02 -19.43 -2.96
C ALA A 92 -13.49 -19.73 -3.28
N PHE A 93 -14.38 -18.73 -3.26
CA PHE A 93 -15.81 -18.93 -3.51
C PHE A 93 -16.23 -18.68 -4.97
N HIS A 94 -15.69 -17.66 -5.61
CA HIS A 94 -16.10 -17.24 -6.95
C HIS A 94 -15.09 -17.65 -8.04
N GLY A 95 -13.83 -17.90 -7.68
CA GLY A 95 -12.74 -18.15 -8.62
C GLY A 95 -11.96 -16.88 -9.01
N PRO A 96 -10.70 -17.03 -9.47
CA PRO A 96 -9.74 -15.92 -9.65
C PRO A 96 -9.96 -15.01 -10.86
N SER A 97 -10.91 -15.33 -11.74
CA SER A 97 -11.19 -14.56 -12.97
C SER A 97 -12.64 -14.12 -13.05
N THR A 98 -13.18 -13.70 -11.90
CA THR A 98 -14.53 -13.17 -11.78
C THR A 98 -14.50 -11.69 -11.46
N ALA A 99 -15.56 -10.97 -11.83
CA ALA A 99 -15.73 -9.57 -11.44
C ALA A 99 -15.65 -9.38 -9.91
N PHE A 100 -16.08 -10.37 -9.13
CA PHE A 100 -15.93 -10.36 -7.67
C PHE A 100 -14.45 -10.40 -7.24
N ALA A 101 -13.64 -11.27 -7.83
CA ALA A 101 -12.21 -11.33 -7.54
C ALA A 101 -11.48 -10.02 -7.94
N GLU A 102 -11.85 -9.43 -9.08
CA GLU A 102 -11.32 -8.13 -9.51
C GLU A 102 -11.69 -7.02 -8.51
N MET A 103 -12.96 -6.93 -8.12
CA MET A 103 -13.41 -5.96 -7.10
C MET A 103 -12.72 -6.15 -5.75
N ALA A 104 -12.49 -7.38 -5.33
CA ALA A 104 -11.76 -7.67 -4.10
C ALA A 104 -10.27 -7.27 -4.21
N GLY A 105 -9.66 -7.46 -5.38
CA GLY A 105 -8.30 -7.00 -5.66
C GLY A 105 -8.20 -5.47 -5.61
N ASP A 106 -9.15 -4.78 -6.23
CA ASP A 106 -9.24 -3.31 -6.22
C ASP A 106 -9.45 -2.76 -4.80
N LEU A 107 -10.31 -3.40 -4.01
CA LEU A 107 -10.51 -3.05 -2.60
C LEU A 107 -9.21 -3.26 -1.80
N TRP A 108 -8.53 -4.41 -1.98
CA TRP A 108 -7.28 -4.71 -1.29
C TRP A 108 -6.21 -3.65 -1.57
N LEU A 109 -5.94 -3.35 -2.85
CA LEU A 109 -4.97 -2.32 -3.21
C LEU A 109 -5.36 -0.94 -2.70
N SER A 110 -6.65 -0.61 -2.73
CA SER A 110 -7.17 0.66 -2.20
C SER A 110 -6.92 0.79 -0.69
N LEU A 111 -7.11 -0.27 0.09
CA LEU A 111 -6.81 -0.28 1.52
C LEU A 111 -5.33 -0.07 1.81
N ILE A 112 -4.45 -0.75 1.07
CA ILE A 112 -2.98 -0.57 1.20
C ILE A 112 -2.61 0.89 0.92
N HIS A 113 -3.13 1.47 -0.16
CA HIS A 113 -2.83 2.85 -0.54
C HIS A 113 -3.35 3.85 0.50
N LEU A 114 -4.57 3.68 0.99
CA LEU A 114 -5.15 4.56 2.00
C LEU A 114 -4.31 4.56 3.28
N ALA A 115 -4.08 3.38 3.85
CA ALA A 115 -3.32 3.24 5.08
C ALA A 115 -1.88 3.76 4.93
N GLY A 116 -1.19 3.40 3.84
CA GLY A 116 0.18 3.85 3.60
C GLY A 116 0.30 5.36 3.42
N LYS A 117 -0.67 5.99 2.74
CA LYS A 117 -0.68 7.44 2.55
C LYS A 117 -0.99 8.20 3.85
N ILE A 118 -1.99 7.75 4.62
CA ILE A 118 -2.31 8.32 5.94
C ILE A 118 -1.07 8.25 6.83
N LYS A 119 -0.47 7.07 6.99
CA LYS A 119 0.74 6.87 7.78
C LYS A 119 1.90 7.76 7.35
N ARG A 120 2.18 7.84 6.04
CA ARG A 120 3.23 8.74 5.51
C ARG A 120 2.94 10.19 5.87
N ALA A 121 1.70 10.65 5.73
CA ALA A 121 1.31 12.01 6.09
C ALA A 121 1.51 12.27 7.58
N GLU A 122 1.06 11.38 8.46
CA GLU A 122 1.23 11.49 9.92
C GLU A 122 2.71 11.54 10.34
N GLU A 123 3.55 10.69 9.74
CA GLU A 123 5.00 10.63 10.04
C GLU A 123 5.79 11.83 9.50
N SER A 124 5.27 12.50 8.47
CA SER A 124 5.88 13.70 7.88
C SER A 124 5.37 14.99 8.50
N LEU A 125 4.14 15.02 9.04
CA LEU A 125 3.49 16.23 9.58
C LEU A 125 4.37 17.03 10.56
N PRO A 126 5.11 16.42 11.51
CA PRO A 126 5.97 17.17 12.44
C PRO A 126 7.19 17.83 11.76
N LYS A 127 7.54 17.42 10.54
CA LYS A 127 8.71 17.90 9.78
C LYS A 127 8.36 19.07 8.86
N ILE A 128 7.08 19.25 8.54
CA ILE A 128 6.59 20.30 7.63
C ILE A 128 6.66 21.65 8.36
N ARG A 129 7.35 22.62 7.73
CA ARG A 129 7.59 23.95 8.31
C ARG A 129 6.57 24.99 7.86
N HIS A 130 6.13 24.91 6.62
CA HIS A 130 5.17 25.86 6.07
C HIS A 130 3.78 25.55 6.60
N ARG A 131 3.10 26.59 7.08
CA ARG A 131 1.78 26.45 7.69
C ARG A 131 0.74 25.97 6.68
N ASP A 132 0.73 26.55 5.48
CA ASP A 132 -0.24 26.23 4.43
C ASP A 132 -0.11 24.76 3.99
N ASP A 133 1.13 24.29 3.84
CA ASP A 133 1.44 22.88 3.57
C ASP A 133 0.92 21.95 4.67
N ARG A 134 1.08 22.34 5.93
CA ARG A 134 0.58 21.57 7.07
C ARG A 134 -0.94 21.51 7.10
N GLU A 135 -1.61 22.65 6.87
CA GLU A 135 -3.08 22.72 6.77
C GLU A 135 -3.60 21.85 5.62
N LEU A 136 -2.91 21.85 4.48
CA LEU A 136 -3.23 20.97 3.35
C LEU A 136 -3.13 19.49 3.72
N ILE A 137 -2.04 19.06 4.38
CA ILE A 137 -1.88 17.67 4.80
C ILE A 137 -2.94 17.29 5.85
N ASP A 138 -3.22 18.16 6.82
CA ASP A 138 -4.26 17.93 7.84
C ASP A 138 -5.65 17.74 7.20
N ASP A 139 -6.02 18.55 6.19
CA ASP A 139 -7.29 18.38 5.45
C ASP A 139 -7.36 17.02 4.71
N PHE A 140 -6.23 16.55 4.17
CA PHE A 140 -6.13 15.23 3.55
C PHE A 140 -6.21 14.10 4.57
N LEU A 141 -5.59 14.24 5.74
CA LEU A 141 -5.70 13.29 6.84
C LEU A 141 -7.16 13.17 7.32
N ASP A 142 -7.82 14.28 7.57
CA ASP A 142 -9.23 14.32 7.97
C ASP A 142 -10.15 13.64 6.94
N SER A 143 -9.92 13.87 5.65
CA SER A 143 -10.70 13.23 4.59
C SER A 143 -10.35 11.75 4.40
N GLY A 144 -9.09 11.35 4.62
CA GLY A 144 -8.64 9.97 4.65
C GLY A 144 -9.27 9.18 5.79
N GLU A 145 -9.29 9.75 7.00
CA GLU A 145 -9.91 9.15 8.18
C GLU A 145 -11.42 8.95 7.98
N ARG A 146 -12.09 9.92 7.35
CA ARG A 146 -13.51 9.76 6.97
C ARG A 146 -13.76 8.58 6.03
N LEU A 147 -12.81 8.22 5.16
CA LEU A 147 -12.90 7.02 4.32
C LEU A 147 -12.62 5.77 5.16
N TRP A 148 -11.65 5.82 6.05
CA TRP A 148 -11.32 4.74 6.99
C TRP A 148 -12.52 4.39 7.89
N GLU A 149 -13.21 5.39 8.45
CA GLU A 149 -14.43 5.20 9.21
C GLU A 149 -15.54 4.51 8.40
N ARG A 150 -15.70 4.87 7.12
CA ARG A 150 -16.70 4.24 6.25
C ARG A 150 -16.37 2.77 6.02
N PHE A 151 -15.08 2.45 5.85
CA PHE A 151 -14.62 1.07 5.78
C PHE A 151 -14.90 0.31 7.09
N ASN A 152 -14.59 0.89 8.24
CA ASN A 152 -14.89 0.30 9.54
C ASN A 152 -16.39 0.04 9.74
N LYS A 153 -17.26 0.97 9.30
CA LYS A 153 -18.72 0.78 9.32
C LYS A 153 -19.15 -0.41 8.44
N LEU A 154 -18.55 -0.56 7.25
CA LEU A 154 -18.81 -1.69 6.36
C LEU A 154 -18.37 -3.02 6.99
N LEU A 155 -17.20 -3.07 7.63
CA LEU A 155 -16.73 -4.25 8.35
C LEU A 155 -17.68 -4.66 9.47
N LYS A 156 -18.22 -3.70 10.23
CA LYS A 156 -19.20 -3.99 11.30
C LYS A 156 -20.49 -4.59 10.77
N ILE A 157 -20.95 -4.17 9.59
CA ILE A 157 -22.11 -4.79 8.93
C ILE A 157 -21.79 -6.24 8.56
N CYS A 158 -20.62 -6.50 7.96
CA CYS A 158 -20.18 -7.84 7.59
C CYS A 158 -20.06 -8.74 8.83
N GLU A 159 -19.40 -8.27 9.88
CA GLU A 159 -19.26 -8.95 11.17
C GLU A 159 -20.63 -9.35 11.75
N LYS A 160 -21.61 -8.44 11.72
CA LYS A 160 -22.98 -8.72 12.17
C LYS A 160 -23.65 -9.83 11.37
N GLN A 161 -23.47 -9.87 10.05
CA GLN A 161 -24.07 -10.93 9.21
C GLN A 161 -23.37 -12.27 9.43
N MET A 162 -22.04 -12.29 9.52
CA MET A 162 -21.29 -13.51 9.85
C MET A 162 -21.72 -14.10 11.20
N LEU A 163 -21.92 -13.26 12.22
CA LEU A 163 -22.42 -13.71 13.53
C LEU A 163 -23.85 -14.27 13.45
N LYS A 164 -24.71 -13.71 12.59
CA LYS A 164 -26.06 -14.26 12.37
C LYS A 164 -26.01 -15.61 11.65
N ALA A 165 -25.18 -15.75 10.62
CA ALA A 165 -24.98 -17.02 9.91
C ALA A 165 -24.43 -18.09 10.87
N ALA A 166 -23.39 -17.76 11.64
CA ALA A 166 -22.81 -18.66 12.62
C ALA A 166 -23.80 -19.10 13.72
N LYS A 167 -24.78 -18.27 14.08
CA LYS A 167 -25.87 -18.65 15.01
C LYS A 167 -26.89 -19.59 14.36
N ARG A 168 -27.15 -19.44 13.05
CA ARG A 168 -28.08 -20.31 12.30
C ARG A 168 -27.49 -21.70 12.07
N ASP A 169 -26.19 -21.78 11.82
CA ASP A 169 -25.49 -23.06 11.62
C ASP A 169 -25.33 -23.86 12.93
N ARG A 170 -25.43 -23.20 14.09
CA ARG A 170 -25.41 -23.85 15.41
C ARG A 170 -26.76 -24.51 15.72
N GLY A 171 -26.89 -25.75 15.30
CA GLY A 171 -27.54 -26.73 16.17
C GLY A 171 -26.72 -26.87 17.47
N ASN A 172 -27.08 -26.13 18.51
CA ASN A 172 -26.88 -26.41 19.94
C ASN A 172 -25.48 -26.74 20.56
N GLU A 173 -24.32 -26.52 19.95
CA GLU A 173 -23.03 -26.72 20.67
C GLU A 173 -22.02 -25.56 20.58
N GLY A 174 -21.42 -25.26 21.73
CA GLY A 174 -20.73 -24.01 22.02
C GLY A 174 -19.24 -23.98 21.72
N LYS A 175 -18.86 -23.15 20.75
CA LYS A 175 -17.72 -22.20 20.75
C LYS A 175 -17.77 -21.41 19.44
N LEU A 176 -17.52 -20.09 19.46
CA LEU A 176 -17.41 -19.24 18.24
C LEU A 176 -16.12 -19.59 17.50
N TYR A 177 -16.11 -20.74 16.84
CA TYR A 177 -15.18 -21.02 15.75
C TYR A 177 -15.88 -20.68 14.45
N MET A 178 -15.52 -19.54 13.85
CA MET A 178 -15.99 -19.14 12.53
C MET A 178 -15.40 -20.12 11.51
N GLY A 179 -16.20 -21.08 11.03
CA GLY A 179 -15.81 -22.02 9.98
C GLY A 179 -15.86 -21.39 8.57
N ASN A 180 -15.61 -22.20 7.55
CA ASN A 180 -15.61 -21.77 6.14
C ASN A 180 -16.89 -21.01 5.72
N ASN A 181 -18.03 -21.32 6.35
CA ASN A 181 -19.30 -20.65 6.05
C ASN A 181 -19.32 -19.16 6.45
N SER A 182 -18.48 -18.76 7.40
CA SER A 182 -18.42 -17.37 7.85
C SER A 182 -17.60 -16.49 6.90
N GLY A 183 -16.49 -17.00 6.35
CA GLY A 183 -15.78 -16.33 5.26
C GLY A 183 -16.68 -16.13 4.05
N ARG A 184 -17.53 -17.12 3.74
CA ARG A 184 -18.53 -17.02 2.67
C ARG A 184 -19.55 -15.93 2.92
N GLU A 185 -20.14 -15.90 4.11
CA GLU A 185 -21.12 -14.87 4.48
C GLU A 185 -20.50 -13.46 4.44
N PHE A 186 -19.21 -13.30 4.76
CA PHE A 186 -18.52 -12.02 4.60
C PHE A 186 -18.50 -11.58 3.13
N VAL A 187 -18.02 -12.45 2.24
CA VAL A 187 -17.91 -12.18 0.80
C VAL A 187 -19.27 -11.89 0.19
N GLU A 188 -20.27 -12.72 0.50
CA GLU A 188 -21.65 -12.49 0.05
C GLU A 188 -22.23 -11.19 0.60
N THR A 189 -21.86 -10.77 1.82
CA THR A 189 -22.32 -9.49 2.38
C THR A 189 -21.70 -8.29 1.70
N ILE A 190 -20.37 -8.28 1.57
CA ILE A 190 -19.63 -7.11 1.09
C ILE A 190 -19.78 -6.90 -0.42
N PHE A 191 -19.91 -7.98 -1.20
CA PHE A 191 -20.04 -7.93 -2.66
C PHE A 191 -21.42 -8.36 -3.18
N GLY A 192 -22.35 -8.76 -2.32
CA GLY A 192 -23.70 -9.13 -2.75
C GLY A 192 -24.47 -7.95 -3.31
N ARG A 193 -25.04 -8.11 -4.51
CA ARG A 193 -25.78 -7.08 -5.24
C ARG A 193 -26.91 -6.43 -4.43
N ASP A 194 -27.66 -7.25 -3.69
CA ASP A 194 -28.77 -6.80 -2.83
C ASP A 194 -28.32 -6.56 -1.37
N ARG A 195 -27.01 -6.43 -1.15
CA ARG A 195 -26.39 -6.22 0.17
C ARG A 195 -25.55 -4.95 0.15
N GLU A 196 -24.24 -5.05 0.39
CA GLU A 196 -23.38 -3.88 0.55
C GLU A 196 -22.55 -3.54 -0.70
N LEU A 197 -22.78 -4.19 -1.84
CA LEU A 197 -22.00 -3.98 -3.08
C LEU A 197 -21.86 -2.49 -3.45
N GLU A 198 -22.97 -1.75 -3.53
CA GLU A 198 -22.94 -0.34 -3.91
C GLU A 198 -22.10 0.52 -2.93
N ARG A 199 -22.12 0.19 -1.64
CA ARG A 199 -21.32 0.89 -0.63
C ARG A 199 -19.85 0.54 -0.75
N THR A 200 -19.54 -0.73 -1.02
CA THR A 200 -18.17 -1.19 -1.29
C THR A 200 -17.59 -0.49 -2.50
N GLU A 201 -18.32 -0.43 -3.62
CA GLU A 201 -17.87 0.26 -4.84
C GLU A 201 -17.66 1.76 -4.60
N LYS A 202 -18.63 2.45 -3.98
CA LYS A 202 -18.49 3.88 -3.64
C LYS A 202 -17.30 4.16 -2.74
N LEU A 203 -17.04 3.28 -1.77
CA LEU A 203 -15.89 3.38 -0.89
C LEU A 203 -14.59 3.22 -1.69
N THR A 204 -14.45 2.14 -2.46
CA THR A 204 -13.25 1.86 -3.26
C THR A 204 -12.97 2.99 -4.26
N THR A 205 -13.98 3.46 -5.00
CA THR A 205 -13.82 4.61 -5.91
C THR A 205 -13.46 5.89 -5.15
N GLY A 206 -14.06 6.12 -3.98
CA GLY A 206 -13.73 7.25 -3.12
C GLY A 206 -12.27 7.24 -2.66
N ILE A 207 -11.76 6.08 -2.26
CA ILE A 207 -10.36 5.90 -1.86
C ILE A 207 -9.41 6.12 -3.04
N ARG A 208 -9.75 5.61 -4.23
CA ARG A 208 -8.95 5.81 -5.45
C ARG A 208 -8.86 7.29 -5.82
N LEU A 209 -9.98 8.00 -5.81
CA LEU A 209 -10.01 9.43 -6.10
C LEU A 209 -9.25 10.24 -5.05
N TRP A 210 -9.44 9.93 -3.77
CA TRP A 210 -8.69 10.55 -2.68
C TRP A 210 -7.19 10.32 -2.85
N SER A 211 -6.77 9.08 -3.17
CA SER A 211 -5.37 8.72 -3.38
C SER A 211 -4.75 9.50 -4.53
N LEU A 212 -5.45 9.62 -5.67
CA LEU A 212 -4.98 10.40 -6.81
C LEU A 212 -4.78 11.88 -6.44
N ARG A 213 -5.72 12.45 -5.69
CA ARG A 213 -5.61 13.85 -5.22
C ARG A 213 -4.51 14.02 -4.21
N PHE A 214 -4.34 13.07 -3.30
CA PHE A 214 -3.25 13.08 -2.32
C PHE A 214 -1.91 13.07 -3.05
N ASP A 215 -1.71 12.18 -4.02
CA ASP A 215 -0.46 12.14 -4.80
C ASP A 215 -0.22 13.47 -5.52
N ALA A 216 -1.25 14.03 -6.17
CA ALA A 216 -1.12 15.28 -6.92
C ALA A 216 -0.86 16.53 -6.06
N ASN A 217 -1.24 16.54 -4.78
CA ASN A 217 -1.18 17.75 -3.93
C ASN A 217 -0.16 17.63 -2.79
N CYS A 218 0.15 16.41 -2.34
CA CYS A 218 0.96 16.18 -1.15
C CYS A 218 2.38 15.66 -1.48
N GLU A 219 2.64 15.16 -2.70
CA GLU A 219 3.92 14.51 -3.02
C GLU A 219 5.12 15.47 -2.98
N GLU A 220 4.93 16.75 -3.34
CA GLU A 220 5.99 17.77 -3.25
C GLU A 220 6.25 18.23 -1.80
N VAL A 221 5.28 18.01 -0.91
CA VAL A 221 5.29 18.49 0.48
C VAL A 221 5.83 17.42 1.45
N LEU A 222 5.58 16.13 1.16
CA LEU A 222 5.84 14.97 2.04
C LEU A 222 7.19 14.30 1.86
#